data_AF-A0A3N5YTZ2-F1
#
_entry.id   AF-A0A3N5YTZ2-F1
#
_cell.length_a   1.000
_cell.length_b   1.000
_cell.length_c   1.000
_cell.angle_alpha   90.00
_cell.angle_beta   90.00
_cell.angle_gamma   90.00
#
_symmetry.space_group_name_H-M   'P 1'
#
loop_
_entity.id
_entity.type
_entity.pdbx_description
1 polymer ?
#
loop_
_entity_poly.entity_id
_entity_poly.type
_entity_poly.pdbx_seq_one_letter_code
_entity_poly.pdbx_strand_id
1 'polypeptide(L)'
;MSRTWWRWVLVLGSCVGLAGAGRAQQAASQPGLLFYLSADHGLTADVAAGGDPVPNFASDVRVIAAGAKGAGLECGHAQLLSYWAPGNIYAQRGTLSFYWRSREPVGPTPFPIFRVGYADHSSWDMVWLRIDYNGHGFDAFVTDASLARTRVSYAMPSFPASDRWVHLALAWDENRGIRLYVDGRLAARQDGTSVFDAALDQFGPHSRIISPYQVQSAYNFVRGGDIDEIRIYDRMLPDEGVAALARATDSAALPPLVRSLGQQEWRDEWWLRNGWNRTGDAPPALDTPAASVRKVEIHDAWDVKRWWWKGTDGIRETTWPGVYNRSRLPGRNDYFQLPDSDFYSISGKSVTFTMPDEPWNQLEIAGAAWGTVRLGAPEGGGQVLFERPKGQERSFHRLARPLRGQSVTFTNAEQETPIGEFAAYYVSAAPEPEGIGKLAYRLSASAEPSGPSVQAPLAFIKGRHPADERATLVAVPAGPLAAAVPAAPKKAEAGLPIVHVLIPSDFRDADAGARRAMFTHSWANLPGGLDGIALDLPALAVNPTHVELFPLRIQLKDPIWPLRNMLDVSVSLKPG
;
A
#
# COMPACT_ATOMS: atom_id res chain seq x y z
N MET A 1 73.83 25.43 21.96
CA MET A 1 74.20 24.01 22.14
C MET A 1 73.37 23.42 23.26
N SER A 2 72.32 22.66 22.94
CA SER A 2 71.83 21.51 23.74
C SER A 2 70.57 20.95 23.06
N ARG A 3 70.70 19.72 22.56
CA ARG A 3 69.64 18.92 21.93
C ARG A 3 68.87 18.15 23.01
N THR A 4 67.56 18.00 22.84
CA THR A 4 66.73 16.95 23.48
C THR A 4 65.43 16.81 22.67
N TRP A 5 65.39 15.97 21.63
CA TRP A 5 64.89 14.58 21.61
C TRP A 5 63.49 14.39 22.23
N TRP A 6 62.46 14.48 21.38
CA TRP A 6 61.12 13.93 21.66
C TRP A 6 61.05 12.49 21.17
N ARG A 7 60.67 11.57 22.06
CA ARG A 7 60.39 10.17 21.76
C ARG A 7 58.97 10.05 21.18
N TRP A 8 58.85 9.46 20.00
CA TRP A 8 57.59 8.96 19.47
C TRP A 8 57.18 7.70 20.22
N VAL A 9 56.00 7.71 20.86
CA VAL A 9 55.31 6.50 21.30
C VAL A 9 54.29 6.17 20.23
N LEU A 10 54.54 5.08 19.50
CA LEU A 10 53.60 4.49 18.55
C LEU A 10 52.60 3.66 19.37
N VAL A 11 51.41 4.20 19.60
CA VAL A 11 50.28 3.40 20.13
C VAL A 11 49.68 2.66 18.95
N LEU A 12 49.95 1.36 18.87
CA LEU A 12 49.20 0.42 18.03
C LEU A 12 47.78 0.33 18.59
N GLY A 13 46.91 1.24 18.14
CA GLY A 13 45.49 1.22 18.41
C GLY A 13 44.79 0.12 17.64
N SER A 14 44.17 -0.79 18.38
CA SER A 14 43.40 -1.94 17.94
C SER A 14 42.42 -1.63 16.79
N CYS A 15 42.67 -2.20 15.62
CA CYS A 15 41.78 -2.16 14.46
C CYS A 15 40.59 -3.14 14.63
N VAL A 16 39.75 -2.94 15.65
CA VAL A 16 38.51 -3.74 15.84
C VAL A 16 37.24 -2.95 15.52
N GLY A 17 37.31 -1.62 15.38
CA GLY A 17 36.14 -0.77 15.11
C GLY A 17 35.85 -0.42 13.63
N LEU A 18 36.76 -0.72 12.70
CA LEU A 18 36.64 -0.26 11.30
C LEU A 18 35.84 -1.19 10.38
N ALA A 19 35.65 -2.46 10.75
CA ALA A 19 34.94 -3.43 9.92
C ALA A 19 33.40 -3.25 9.96
N GLY A 20 32.85 -2.75 11.07
CA GLY A 20 31.40 -2.53 11.23
C GLY A 20 30.89 -1.29 10.51
N ALA A 21 31.59 -0.15 10.64
CA ALA A 21 31.19 1.11 10.02
C ALA A 21 31.22 1.07 8.47
N GLY A 22 32.15 0.31 7.88
CA GLY A 22 32.20 0.11 6.43
C GLY A 22 31.04 -0.73 5.88
N ARG A 23 30.47 -1.63 6.69
CA ARG A 23 29.39 -2.55 6.27
C ARG A 23 28.01 -1.93 6.29
N ALA A 24 27.68 -1.14 7.31
CA ALA A 24 26.44 -0.36 7.33
C ALA A 24 26.39 0.63 6.14
N GLN A 25 27.52 1.26 5.81
CA GLN A 25 27.66 2.12 4.64
C GLN A 25 27.51 1.34 3.32
N GLN A 26 28.03 0.11 3.24
CA GLN A 26 27.93 -0.74 2.06
C GLN A 26 26.51 -1.31 1.86
N ALA A 27 25.83 -1.72 2.93
CA ALA A 27 24.43 -2.14 2.90
C ALA A 27 23.49 -0.99 2.51
N ALA A 28 23.68 0.21 3.09
CA ALA A 28 22.93 1.42 2.71
C ALA A 28 23.14 1.85 1.24
N SER A 29 24.17 1.32 0.57
CA SER A 29 24.48 1.59 -0.84
C SER A 29 23.98 0.51 -1.81
N GLN A 30 23.37 -0.59 -1.32
CA GLN A 30 22.88 -1.66 -2.18
C GLN A 30 21.61 -1.21 -2.93
N PRO A 31 21.63 -1.14 -4.28
CA PRO A 31 20.45 -0.71 -5.02
C PRO A 31 19.25 -1.60 -4.73
N GLY A 32 18.12 -0.99 -4.40
CA GLY A 32 16.85 -1.68 -4.16
C GLY A 32 16.70 -2.33 -2.78
N LEU A 33 17.71 -2.32 -1.90
CA LEU A 33 17.55 -2.77 -0.51
C LEU A 33 16.75 -1.72 0.28
N LEU A 34 15.63 -2.13 0.86
CA LEU A 34 14.74 -1.27 1.64
C LEU A 34 14.93 -1.44 3.14
N PHE A 35 15.12 -2.67 3.60
CA PHE A 35 15.28 -3.02 5.00
C PHE A 35 16.33 -4.11 5.18
N TYR A 36 17.20 -3.96 6.18
CA TYR A 36 18.15 -5.01 6.57
C TYR A 36 18.36 -5.02 8.08
N LEU A 37 18.15 -6.18 8.70
CA LEU A 37 18.45 -6.46 10.10
C LEU A 37 19.40 -7.66 10.19
N SER A 38 20.66 -7.37 10.54
CA SER A 38 21.73 -8.35 10.80
C SER A 38 21.76 -8.88 12.24
N ALA A 39 21.08 -8.21 13.17
CA ALA A 39 21.21 -8.41 14.62
C ALA A 39 22.58 -8.06 15.24
N ASP A 40 23.61 -7.72 14.46
CA ASP A 40 24.94 -7.33 14.96
C ASP A 40 24.88 -6.05 15.80
N HIS A 41 23.89 -5.19 15.53
CA HIS A 41 23.63 -3.94 16.25
C HIS A 41 22.37 -4.00 17.13
N GLY A 42 21.99 -5.21 17.57
CA GLY A 42 20.79 -5.43 18.37
C GLY A 42 19.53 -5.51 17.51
N LEU A 43 18.44 -4.90 17.98
CA LEU A 43 17.14 -4.96 17.30
C LEU A 43 16.92 -3.78 16.33
N THR A 44 17.85 -2.83 16.23
CA THR A 44 17.73 -1.75 15.25
C THR A 44 18.26 -2.22 13.91
N ALA A 45 17.47 -2.06 12.86
CA ALA A 45 17.86 -2.43 11.51
C ALA A 45 19.08 -1.62 11.03
N ASP A 46 20.03 -2.30 10.38
CA ASP A 46 21.19 -1.70 9.72
C ASP A 46 20.79 -0.76 8.58
N VAL A 47 19.70 -1.09 7.89
CA VAL A 47 19.14 -0.31 6.79
C VAL A 47 17.63 -0.17 6.97
N ALA A 48 17.15 1.05 6.84
CA ALA A 48 15.74 1.40 6.64
C ALA A 48 15.70 2.56 5.62
N ALA A 49 15.71 2.23 4.33
CA ALA A 49 15.96 3.18 3.26
C ALA A 49 14.91 4.31 3.19
N GLY A 50 13.66 3.98 3.52
CA GLY A 50 12.55 4.92 3.53
C GLY A 50 11.78 5.03 4.85
N GLY A 51 11.99 4.10 5.78
CA GLY A 51 11.18 3.93 6.98
C GLY A 51 11.96 4.04 8.29
N ASP A 52 11.33 3.58 9.38
CA ASP A 52 11.92 3.53 10.72
C ASP A 52 12.73 2.24 10.91
N PRO A 53 14.01 2.31 11.33
CA PRO A 53 14.81 1.12 11.61
C PRO A 53 14.52 0.49 12.99
N VAL A 54 13.82 1.20 13.87
CA VAL A 54 13.54 0.75 15.25
C VAL A 54 12.26 -0.10 15.26
N PRO A 55 12.25 -1.23 15.99
CA PRO A 55 11.03 -2.03 16.12
C PRO A 55 9.97 -1.27 16.91
N ASN A 56 8.71 -1.36 16.48
CA ASN A 56 7.58 -0.78 17.21
C ASN A 56 7.06 -1.71 18.32
N PHE A 57 7.36 -3.01 18.25
CA PHE A 57 7.21 -3.97 19.33
C PHE A 57 8.48 -4.81 19.48
N ALA A 58 8.94 -4.98 20.71
CA ALA A 58 10.07 -5.85 21.05
C ALA A 58 9.88 -6.44 22.45
N SER A 59 9.43 -7.70 22.52
CA SER A 59 9.22 -8.44 23.77
C SER A 59 9.59 -9.91 23.56
N ASP A 60 10.25 -10.52 24.55
CA ASP A 60 10.70 -11.92 24.51
C ASP A 60 11.57 -12.24 23.28
N VAL A 61 12.46 -11.30 22.95
CA VAL A 61 13.48 -11.41 21.90
C VAL A 61 14.84 -11.11 22.51
N ARG A 62 15.84 -11.95 22.23
CA ARG A 62 17.23 -11.73 22.65
C ARG A 62 18.21 -11.92 21.51
N VAL A 63 19.29 -11.14 21.51
CA VAL A 63 20.41 -11.34 20.60
C VAL A 63 21.22 -12.56 21.05
N ILE A 64 21.57 -13.42 20.11
CA ILE A 64 22.43 -14.59 20.32
C ILE A 64 23.70 -14.48 19.47
N ALA A 65 24.81 -15.01 19.98
CA ALA A 65 26.10 -14.95 19.28
C ALA A 65 26.22 -15.89 18.08
N ALA A 66 25.36 -16.93 18.01
CA ALA A 66 25.40 -17.98 16.99
C ALA A 66 24.19 -17.87 16.05
N GLY A 67 24.18 -16.80 15.25
CA GLY A 67 23.27 -16.62 14.12
C GLY A 67 23.59 -17.56 12.94
N ALA A 68 22.81 -17.44 11.86
CA ALA A 68 23.17 -18.02 10.57
C ALA A 68 24.42 -17.32 10.01
N LYS A 69 24.56 -16.01 10.29
CA LYS A 69 25.73 -15.20 9.98
C LYS A 69 25.94 -14.15 11.07
N GLY A 70 26.97 -14.34 11.89
CA GLY A 70 27.26 -13.38 12.97
C GLY A 70 26.26 -13.54 14.12
N ALA A 71 25.81 -12.42 14.71
CA ALA A 71 24.77 -12.46 15.71
C ALA A 71 23.41 -12.80 15.06
N GLY A 72 22.48 -13.38 15.82
CA GLY A 72 21.11 -13.63 15.38
C GLY A 72 20.10 -13.25 16.46
N LEU A 73 18.82 -13.40 16.17
CA LEU A 73 17.74 -13.17 17.12
C LEU A 73 17.13 -14.50 17.55
N GLU A 74 17.11 -14.73 18.85
CA GLU A 74 16.28 -15.74 19.45
C GLU A 74 14.95 -15.13 19.87
N CYS A 75 13.86 -15.62 19.27
CA CYS A 75 12.51 -15.22 19.63
C CYS A 75 11.87 -16.34 20.48
N GLY A 76 11.42 -16.00 21.68
CA GLY A 76 10.69 -16.91 22.56
C GLY A 76 9.28 -17.19 22.06
N HIS A 77 8.54 -18.05 22.77
CA HIS A 77 7.22 -18.51 22.30
C HIS A 77 6.15 -17.41 22.33
N ALA A 78 6.28 -16.48 23.29
CA ALA A 78 5.36 -15.36 23.45
C ALA A 78 5.91 -14.07 22.83
N GLN A 79 6.93 -14.19 21.96
CA GLN A 79 7.59 -13.05 21.35
C GLN A 79 6.61 -12.11 20.66
N LEU A 80 6.89 -10.82 20.77
CA LEU A 80 6.28 -9.76 19.98
C LEU A 80 7.42 -8.94 19.37
N LEU A 81 7.64 -9.12 18.07
CA LEU A 81 8.62 -8.37 17.29
C LEU A 81 7.97 -7.88 16.01
N SER A 82 8.00 -6.57 15.80
CA SER A 82 7.57 -5.99 14.53
C SER A 82 8.29 -4.68 14.24
N TYR A 83 8.27 -4.31 12.97
CA TYR A 83 8.79 -3.06 12.43
C TYR A 83 7.73 -2.42 11.56
N TRP A 84 7.77 -1.09 11.46
CA TRP A 84 6.89 -0.34 10.56
C TRP A 84 7.18 -0.70 9.09
N ALA A 85 6.13 -1.01 8.34
CA ALA A 85 6.19 -1.32 6.91
C ALA A 85 6.41 -0.08 6.02
N PRO A 86 5.81 1.10 6.29
CA PRO A 86 5.99 2.28 5.45
C PRO A 86 7.46 2.60 5.17
N GLY A 87 7.83 2.60 3.90
CA GLY A 87 9.19 2.90 3.42
C GLY A 87 10.20 1.75 3.57
N ASN A 88 9.85 0.67 4.27
CA ASN A 88 10.67 -0.52 4.48
C ASN A 88 10.23 -1.71 3.61
N ILE A 89 8.98 -1.69 3.10
CA ILE A 89 8.43 -2.68 2.17
C ILE A 89 7.35 -2.03 1.28
N TYR A 90 7.30 -2.39 -0.01
CA TYR A 90 6.24 -1.95 -0.93
C TYR A 90 5.39 -3.14 -1.38
N ALA A 91 4.09 -2.93 -1.51
CA ALA A 91 3.15 -4.02 -1.78
C ALA A 91 3.18 -4.50 -3.24
N GLN A 92 3.46 -3.60 -4.18
CA GLN A 92 3.38 -3.89 -5.62
C GLN A 92 4.41 -4.95 -6.06
N ARG A 93 5.60 -4.93 -5.46
CA ARG A 93 6.69 -5.85 -5.80
C ARG A 93 7.78 -5.82 -4.74
N GLY A 94 8.47 -6.94 -4.58
CA GLY A 94 9.54 -7.03 -3.61
C GLY A 94 10.06 -8.45 -3.40
N THR A 95 11.03 -8.55 -2.51
CA THR A 95 11.56 -9.83 -2.00
C THR A 95 11.82 -9.71 -0.52
N LEU A 96 11.22 -10.59 0.27
CA LEU A 96 11.52 -10.80 1.68
C LEU A 96 12.43 -12.03 1.79
N SER A 97 13.56 -11.91 2.46
CA SER A 97 14.56 -12.98 2.66
C SER A 97 15.07 -12.96 4.11
N PHE A 98 15.22 -14.13 4.72
CA PHE A 98 15.76 -14.28 6.07
C PHE A 98 16.19 -15.72 6.32
N TYR A 99 17.00 -15.94 7.35
CA TYR A 99 17.26 -17.27 7.89
C TYR A 99 16.31 -17.54 9.05
N TRP A 100 15.85 -18.78 9.14
CA TRP A 100 14.98 -19.24 10.22
C TRP A 100 15.46 -20.58 10.77
N ARG A 101 15.33 -20.76 12.08
CA ARG A 101 15.59 -22.02 12.78
C ARG A 101 14.46 -22.31 13.76
N SER A 102 13.99 -23.55 13.79
CA SER A 102 12.79 -23.91 14.56
C SER A 102 13.01 -24.03 16.07
N ARG A 103 14.27 -24.19 16.51
CA ARG A 103 14.77 -24.45 17.88
C ARG A 103 14.33 -25.78 18.48
N GLU A 104 13.06 -26.10 18.31
CA GLU A 104 12.43 -27.34 18.76
C GLU A 104 11.94 -28.16 17.55
N PRO A 105 11.85 -29.50 17.68
CA PRO A 105 11.24 -30.33 16.67
C PRO A 105 9.84 -29.82 16.29
N VAL A 106 9.53 -29.81 15.00
CA VAL A 106 8.19 -29.43 14.51
C VAL A 106 7.32 -30.68 14.38
N GLY A 107 6.07 -30.56 14.82
CA GLY A 107 5.05 -31.58 14.66
C GLY A 107 4.17 -31.34 13.43
N PRO A 108 2.97 -31.94 13.35
CA PRO A 108 2.05 -31.71 12.24
C PRO A 108 1.32 -30.36 12.31
N THR A 109 1.37 -29.66 13.45
CA THR A 109 0.62 -28.42 13.69
C THR A 109 1.23 -27.24 12.91
N PRO A 110 0.47 -26.58 12.03
CA PRO A 110 0.94 -25.39 11.33
C PRO A 110 1.14 -24.19 12.26
N PHE A 111 2.08 -23.31 11.94
CA PHE A 111 2.29 -22.04 12.63
C PHE A 111 2.95 -20.99 11.72
N PRO A 112 2.70 -19.69 11.95
CA PRO A 112 3.30 -18.61 11.17
C PRO A 112 4.79 -18.47 11.47
N ILE A 113 5.55 -18.17 10.43
CA ILE A 113 6.98 -17.84 10.52
C ILE A 113 7.17 -16.35 10.32
N PHE A 114 6.50 -15.75 9.33
CA PHE A 114 6.61 -14.32 9.03
C PHE A 114 5.29 -13.76 8.53
N ARG A 115 4.97 -12.52 8.91
CA ARG A 115 3.75 -11.81 8.49
C ARG A 115 4.03 -10.36 8.13
N VAL A 116 3.19 -9.85 7.25
CA VAL A 116 3.05 -8.43 6.96
C VAL A 116 1.56 -8.09 6.96
N GLY A 117 1.19 -7.03 7.69
CA GLY A 117 -0.19 -6.58 7.83
C GLY A 117 -0.57 -5.45 6.87
N TYR A 118 -1.83 -5.41 6.46
CA TYR A 118 -2.44 -4.23 5.85
C TYR A 118 -2.58 -3.09 6.86
N ALA A 119 -2.55 -1.84 6.36
CA ALA A 119 -2.88 -0.65 7.15
C ALA A 119 -4.38 -0.51 7.44
N ASP A 120 -5.23 -0.98 6.53
CA ASP A 120 -6.68 -1.05 6.69
C ASP A 120 -7.20 -2.31 6.03
N HIS A 121 -8.26 -2.92 6.55
CA HIS A 121 -8.77 -4.17 5.99
C HIS A 121 -10.15 -4.58 6.53
N SER A 122 -10.87 -5.42 5.77
CA SER A 122 -12.14 -6.01 6.20
C SER A 122 -12.01 -7.27 7.07
N SER A 123 -10.92 -8.02 6.96
CA SER A 123 -10.64 -9.21 7.80
C SER A 123 -10.00 -8.85 9.14
N TRP A 124 -10.27 -9.67 10.14
CA TRP A 124 -9.72 -9.51 11.49
C TRP A 124 -8.19 -9.70 11.55
N ASP A 125 -7.62 -10.62 10.78
CA ASP A 125 -6.17 -10.87 10.78
C ASP A 125 -5.36 -9.88 9.94
N MET A 126 -6.03 -9.07 9.10
CA MET A 126 -5.45 -8.02 8.24
C MET A 126 -4.17 -8.46 7.50
N VAL A 127 -4.07 -9.74 7.12
CA VAL A 127 -2.82 -10.30 6.60
C VAL A 127 -2.66 -10.08 5.10
N TRP A 128 -1.61 -9.35 4.73
CA TRP A 128 -1.20 -9.17 3.34
C TRP A 128 -0.24 -10.27 2.90
N LEU A 129 0.91 -10.43 3.56
CA LEU A 129 1.89 -11.48 3.26
C LEU A 129 2.04 -12.42 4.44
N ARG A 130 2.15 -13.73 4.17
CA ARG A 130 2.45 -14.72 5.20
C ARG A 130 3.37 -15.81 4.67
N ILE A 131 4.34 -16.22 5.48
CA ILE A 131 5.10 -17.47 5.34
C ILE A 131 4.82 -18.31 6.58
N ASP A 132 4.46 -19.57 6.38
CA ASP A 132 4.11 -20.51 7.45
C ASP A 132 4.93 -21.79 7.34
N TYR A 133 5.08 -22.47 8.47
CA TYR A 133 5.21 -23.92 8.47
C TYR A 133 3.82 -24.54 8.36
N ASN A 134 3.61 -25.44 7.39
CA ASN A 134 2.29 -25.99 7.05
C ASN A 134 2.07 -27.44 7.56
N GLY A 135 2.94 -27.93 8.44
CA GLY A 135 2.89 -29.32 8.97
C GLY A 135 3.77 -30.31 8.21
N HIS A 136 4.28 -29.97 7.03
CA HIS A 136 5.11 -30.86 6.18
C HIS A 136 6.12 -30.10 5.31
N GLY A 137 6.30 -28.80 5.54
CA GLY A 137 7.13 -27.91 4.75
C GLY A 137 6.68 -26.47 4.93
N PHE A 138 6.62 -25.70 3.85
CA PHE A 138 6.32 -24.28 3.89
C PHE A 138 5.16 -23.91 2.97
N ASP A 139 4.36 -22.95 3.41
CA ASP A 139 3.33 -22.33 2.60
C ASP A 139 3.52 -20.82 2.65
N ALA A 140 3.27 -20.14 1.53
CA ALA A 140 3.45 -18.71 1.43
C ALA A 140 2.41 -18.08 0.51
N PHE A 141 1.95 -16.89 0.85
CA PHE A 141 1.04 -16.13 -0.02
C PHE A 141 1.22 -14.62 0.10
N VAL A 142 0.70 -13.94 -0.92
CA VAL A 142 0.41 -12.51 -0.92
C VAL A 142 -1.08 -12.34 -1.24
N THR A 143 -1.75 -11.55 -0.41
CA THR A 143 -3.16 -11.17 -0.57
C THR A 143 -3.23 -9.94 -1.48
N ASP A 144 -4.11 -9.95 -2.47
CA ASP A 144 -4.36 -8.81 -3.35
C ASP A 144 -5.33 -7.79 -2.74
N ALA A 145 -5.46 -6.61 -3.35
CA ALA A 145 -6.37 -5.55 -2.89
C ALA A 145 -7.84 -6.00 -2.90
N SER A 146 -8.19 -7.06 -3.65
CA SER A 146 -9.52 -7.67 -3.70
C SER A 146 -9.58 -8.97 -2.91
N LEU A 147 -8.70 -9.10 -1.91
CA LEU A 147 -8.71 -10.12 -0.89
C LEU A 147 -8.44 -11.55 -1.37
N ALA A 148 -8.17 -11.81 -2.65
CA ALA A 148 -7.71 -13.13 -3.07
C ALA A 148 -6.26 -13.35 -2.66
N ARG A 149 -5.84 -14.61 -2.47
CA ARG A 149 -4.47 -14.97 -2.11
C ARG A 149 -3.79 -15.70 -3.25
N THR A 150 -2.75 -15.10 -3.81
CA THR A 150 -1.79 -15.81 -4.65
C THR A 150 -0.91 -16.63 -3.71
N ARG A 151 -0.97 -17.96 -3.81
CA ARG A 151 -0.50 -18.89 -2.76
C ARG A 151 0.27 -20.05 -3.34
N VAL A 152 1.40 -20.36 -2.72
CA VAL A 152 2.26 -21.49 -3.05
C VAL A 152 2.50 -22.35 -1.82
N SER A 153 2.61 -23.67 -2.04
CA SER A 153 2.92 -24.64 -1.00
C SER A 153 4.07 -25.53 -1.46
N TYR A 154 4.96 -25.84 -0.54
CA TYR A 154 6.12 -26.68 -0.74
C TYR A 154 6.20 -27.74 0.36
N ALA A 155 6.07 -29.00 -0.02
CA ALA A 155 6.31 -30.14 0.85
C ALA A 155 7.81 -30.44 0.89
N MET A 156 8.42 -30.37 2.07
CA MET A 156 9.82 -30.75 2.25
C MET A 156 9.95 -32.27 2.30
N PRO A 157 10.82 -32.90 1.50
CA PRO A 157 11.05 -34.35 1.58
C PRO A 157 11.53 -34.81 2.97
N SER A 158 12.35 -33.98 3.61
CA SER A 158 12.84 -34.16 4.97
C SER A 158 12.95 -32.80 5.63
N PHE A 159 12.27 -32.64 6.77
CA PHE A 159 12.35 -31.40 7.52
C PHE A 159 13.67 -31.36 8.31
N PRO A 160 14.39 -30.23 8.32
CA PRO A 160 15.68 -30.11 8.99
C PRO A 160 15.58 -30.32 10.50
N ALA A 161 16.71 -30.70 11.11
CA ALA A 161 16.86 -30.73 12.57
C ALA A 161 16.62 -29.33 13.17
N SER A 162 16.18 -29.29 14.43
CA SER A 162 15.69 -28.05 15.02
C SER A 162 16.76 -27.01 15.31
N ASP A 163 18.02 -27.41 15.30
CA ASP A 163 19.20 -26.56 15.45
C ASP A 163 19.75 -26.02 14.12
N ARG A 164 19.20 -26.46 12.99
CA ARG A 164 19.64 -26.06 11.64
C ARG A 164 18.91 -24.82 11.14
N TRP A 165 19.70 -23.87 10.63
CA TRP A 165 19.22 -22.71 9.89
C TRP A 165 18.75 -23.10 8.48
N VAL A 166 17.63 -22.53 8.07
CA VAL A 166 17.03 -22.62 6.74
C VAL A 166 16.90 -21.22 6.19
N HIS A 167 17.34 -20.99 4.96
CA HIS A 167 17.09 -19.71 4.30
C HIS A 167 15.73 -19.75 3.61
N LEU A 168 14.85 -18.80 3.95
CA LEU A 168 13.54 -18.63 3.34
C LEU A 168 13.51 -17.31 2.57
N ALA A 169 12.92 -17.32 1.38
CA ALA A 169 12.58 -16.08 0.70
C ALA A 169 11.25 -16.18 -0.05
N LEU A 170 10.47 -15.11 -0.02
CA LEU A 170 9.29 -14.92 -0.85
C LEU A 170 9.46 -13.68 -1.70
N ALA A 171 9.38 -13.84 -3.01
CA ALA A 171 9.42 -12.75 -3.97
C ALA A 171 8.07 -12.59 -4.65
N TRP A 172 7.65 -11.36 -4.91
CA TRP A 172 6.36 -11.03 -5.53
C TRP A 172 6.48 -9.87 -6.52
N ASP A 173 5.62 -9.87 -7.53
CA ASP A 173 5.49 -8.81 -8.53
C ASP A 173 4.09 -8.89 -9.13
N GLU A 174 3.37 -7.77 -9.20
CA GLU A 174 2.00 -7.72 -9.75
C GLU A 174 1.86 -8.30 -11.16
N ASN A 175 2.92 -8.29 -11.97
CA ASN A 175 2.88 -8.79 -13.35
C ASN A 175 3.42 -10.22 -13.49
N ARG A 176 3.95 -10.81 -12.41
CA ARG A 176 4.62 -12.12 -12.44
C ARG A 176 4.13 -13.10 -11.39
N GLY A 177 3.34 -12.66 -10.42
CA GLY A 177 2.86 -13.50 -9.31
C GLY A 177 3.92 -13.64 -8.21
N ILE A 178 4.07 -14.84 -7.64
CA ILE A 178 4.95 -15.09 -6.49
C ILE A 178 5.89 -16.29 -6.67
N ARG A 179 7.01 -16.25 -5.95
CA ARG A 179 8.03 -17.31 -5.93
C ARG A 179 8.52 -17.54 -4.50
N LEU A 180 8.42 -18.78 -4.04
CA LEU A 180 8.95 -19.23 -2.75
C LEU A 180 10.27 -19.95 -2.96
N TYR A 181 11.28 -19.57 -2.17
CA TYR A 181 12.62 -20.16 -2.19
C TYR A 181 12.97 -20.75 -0.83
N VAL A 182 13.61 -21.92 -0.85
CA VAL A 182 14.15 -22.60 0.33
C VAL A 182 15.62 -22.92 0.05
N ASP A 183 16.51 -22.50 0.94
CA ASP A 183 17.97 -22.64 0.81
C ASP A 183 18.50 -22.11 -0.54
N GLY A 184 17.93 -20.99 -1.00
CA GLY A 184 18.31 -20.32 -2.24
C GLY A 184 17.84 -21.00 -3.52
N ARG A 185 17.03 -22.06 -3.42
CA ARG A 185 16.45 -22.78 -4.56
C ARG A 185 14.98 -22.47 -4.70
N LEU A 186 14.51 -22.28 -5.93
CA LEU A 186 13.07 -22.11 -6.21
C LEU A 186 12.32 -23.38 -5.79
N ALA A 187 11.48 -23.25 -4.77
CA ALA A 187 10.74 -24.36 -4.18
C ALA A 187 9.31 -24.46 -4.74
N ALA A 188 8.67 -23.31 -4.96
CA ALA A 188 7.36 -23.23 -5.60
C ALA A 188 7.15 -21.86 -6.25
N ARG A 189 6.28 -21.80 -7.26
CA ARG A 189 5.87 -20.53 -7.90
C ARG A 189 4.41 -20.57 -8.30
N GLN A 190 3.80 -19.39 -8.37
CA GLN A 190 2.51 -19.18 -9.02
C GLN A 190 2.64 -17.95 -9.90
N ASP A 191 2.63 -18.16 -11.21
CA ASP A 191 2.72 -17.08 -12.20
C ASP A 191 1.32 -16.48 -12.43
N GLY A 192 1.25 -15.17 -12.68
CA GLY A 192 -0.01 -14.49 -12.99
C GLY A 192 0.05 -12.99 -12.73
N THR A 193 -1.09 -12.32 -12.94
CA THR A 193 -1.27 -10.91 -12.65
C THR A 193 -2.22 -10.70 -11.47
N SER A 194 -1.83 -9.86 -10.51
CA SER A 194 -2.64 -9.53 -9.33
C SER A 194 -2.40 -8.08 -8.92
N VAL A 195 -3.42 -7.39 -8.40
CA VAL A 195 -3.28 -6.02 -7.87
C VAL A 195 -2.88 -6.12 -6.41
N PHE A 196 -1.58 -6.17 -6.13
CA PHE A 196 -1.05 -6.18 -4.76
C PHE A 196 -0.94 -4.78 -4.16
N ASP A 197 -1.03 -3.71 -4.97
CA ASP A 197 -0.97 -2.31 -4.56
C ASP A 197 -1.95 -1.98 -3.42
N ALA A 198 -1.42 -1.97 -2.20
CA ALA A 198 -2.16 -1.73 -0.97
C ALA A 198 -1.28 -1.03 0.07
N ALA A 199 -1.90 -0.43 1.07
CA ALA A 199 -1.15 0.11 2.20
C ALA A 199 -0.80 -0.97 3.23
N LEU A 200 0.45 -0.93 3.70
CA LEU A 200 1.00 -1.88 4.66
C LEU A 200 1.32 -1.16 5.98
N ASP A 201 1.08 -1.84 7.09
CA ASP A 201 1.26 -1.27 8.44
C ASP A 201 2.60 -1.65 9.05
N GLN A 202 2.79 -2.94 9.27
CA GLN A 202 3.94 -3.47 9.98
C GLN A 202 4.21 -4.91 9.57
N PHE A 203 5.42 -5.37 9.84
CA PHE A 203 5.87 -6.73 9.53
C PHE A 203 6.72 -7.30 10.65
N GLY A 204 6.79 -8.63 10.73
CA GLY A 204 7.61 -9.30 11.72
C GLY A 204 7.38 -10.81 11.78
N PRO A 205 8.14 -11.51 12.62
CA PRO A 205 8.08 -12.96 12.69
C PRO A 205 7.09 -13.50 13.71
N HIS A 206 6.78 -14.80 13.56
CA HIS A 206 6.05 -15.75 14.43
C HIS A 206 4.72 -15.35 15.08
N SER A 207 4.33 -14.08 15.07
CA SER A 207 3.11 -13.60 15.68
C SER A 207 1.88 -14.13 14.93
N ARG A 208 0.80 -14.41 15.66
CA ARG A 208 -0.52 -14.69 15.10
C ARG A 208 -1.10 -13.46 14.41
N ILE A 209 -0.90 -12.28 14.99
CA ILE A 209 -1.45 -11.03 14.47
C ILE A 209 -0.31 -10.03 14.40
N ILE A 210 -0.18 -9.39 13.25
CA ILE A 210 0.70 -8.27 12.97
C ILE A 210 -0.18 -7.30 12.18
N SER A 211 -0.85 -6.38 12.89
CA SER A 211 -1.83 -5.45 12.33
C SER A 211 -1.88 -4.12 13.11
N PRO A 212 -2.49 -3.05 12.56
CA PRO A 212 -2.55 -1.74 13.22
C PRO A 212 -3.18 -1.74 14.62
N TYR A 213 -4.08 -2.69 14.88
CA TYR A 213 -4.76 -2.75 16.18
C TYR A 213 -4.03 -3.64 17.20
N GLN A 214 -3.14 -4.55 16.77
CA GLN A 214 -2.44 -5.45 17.68
C GLN A 214 -1.24 -6.18 17.04
N VAL A 215 -0.18 -6.38 17.84
CA VAL A 215 0.80 -7.46 17.66
C VAL A 215 0.56 -8.52 18.72
N GLN A 216 0.35 -9.77 18.32
CA GLN A 216 -0.06 -10.82 19.24
C GLN A 216 0.51 -12.20 18.88
N SER A 217 1.10 -12.87 19.87
CA SER A 217 1.32 -14.32 19.89
C SER A 217 0.30 -14.98 20.83
N ALA A 218 -0.60 -15.83 20.31
CA ALA A 218 -1.70 -16.41 21.09
C ALA A 218 -2.26 -17.72 20.49
N TYR A 219 -3.01 -18.46 21.31
CA TYR A 219 -3.69 -19.73 20.96
C TYR A 219 -2.70 -20.82 20.49
N ASN A 220 -3.11 -21.65 19.53
CA ASN A 220 -2.28 -22.70 18.93
C ASN A 220 -1.13 -22.17 18.04
N PHE A 221 -0.92 -20.84 18.00
CA PHE A 221 0.12 -20.16 17.22
C PHE A 221 1.32 -19.77 18.08
N VAL A 222 1.26 -19.96 19.41
CA VAL A 222 2.33 -19.62 20.35
C VAL A 222 3.54 -20.53 20.10
N ARG A 223 4.44 -20.06 19.23
CA ARG A 223 5.68 -20.74 18.93
C ARG A 223 6.69 -19.73 18.40
N GLY A 224 7.87 -19.70 19.02
CA GLY A 224 8.98 -18.88 18.57
C GLY A 224 9.87 -19.62 17.59
N GLY A 225 11.07 -19.08 17.42
CA GLY A 225 12.10 -19.58 16.54
C GLY A 225 13.20 -18.54 16.46
N ASP A 226 14.34 -18.92 15.92
CA ASP A 226 15.41 -17.94 15.71
C ASP A 226 15.30 -17.38 14.30
N ILE A 227 15.65 -16.11 14.16
CA ILE A 227 15.74 -15.42 12.87
C ILE A 227 17.06 -14.71 12.75
N ASP A 228 17.56 -14.64 11.53
CA ASP A 228 18.74 -13.87 11.21
C ASP A 228 18.65 -13.26 9.81
N GLU A 229 19.36 -12.16 9.60
CA GLU A 229 19.53 -11.48 8.31
C GLU A 229 18.23 -11.16 7.56
N ILE A 230 17.25 -10.51 8.23
CA ILE A 230 16.01 -10.09 7.57
C ILE A 230 16.36 -9.03 6.53
N ARG A 231 16.05 -9.30 5.27
CA ARG A 231 16.25 -8.39 4.13
C ARG A 231 14.98 -8.21 3.34
N ILE A 232 14.67 -6.97 2.97
CA ILE A 232 13.56 -6.62 2.09
C ILE A 232 14.06 -5.78 0.92
N TYR A 233 13.71 -6.20 -0.30
CA TYR A 233 14.05 -5.50 -1.54
C TYR A 233 12.80 -4.91 -2.22
N ASP A 234 13.00 -3.84 -2.99
CA ASP A 234 11.98 -3.09 -3.75
C ASP A 234 11.50 -3.80 -5.03
N ARG A 235 11.93 -5.04 -5.29
CA ARG A 235 11.58 -5.83 -6.48
C ARG A 235 11.70 -7.32 -6.24
N MET A 236 11.09 -8.11 -7.13
CA MET A 236 11.36 -9.53 -7.26
C MET A 236 12.82 -9.74 -7.71
N LEU A 237 13.66 -10.27 -6.82
CA LEU A 237 15.04 -10.63 -7.15
C LEU A 237 15.08 -11.79 -8.15
N PRO A 238 16.10 -11.83 -9.03
CA PRO A 238 16.32 -12.99 -9.86
C PRO A 238 16.84 -14.16 -9.01
N ASP A 239 16.71 -15.39 -9.53
CA ASP A 239 17.01 -16.62 -8.80
C ASP A 239 18.47 -16.64 -8.28
N GLU A 240 19.42 -16.14 -9.06
CA GLU A 240 20.82 -16.03 -8.67
C GLU A 240 21.04 -15.06 -7.50
N GLY A 241 20.24 -14.00 -7.41
CA GLY A 241 20.26 -13.05 -6.30
C GLY A 241 19.80 -13.72 -5.01
N VAL A 242 18.68 -14.45 -5.06
CA VAL A 242 18.18 -15.20 -3.89
C VAL A 242 19.16 -16.31 -3.48
N ALA A 243 19.78 -16.99 -4.45
CA ALA A 243 20.80 -17.99 -4.18
C ALA A 243 22.06 -17.39 -3.51
N ALA A 244 22.43 -16.14 -3.84
CA ALA A 244 23.50 -15.43 -3.16
C ALA A 244 23.15 -15.10 -1.71
N LEU A 245 21.93 -14.61 -1.45
CA LEU A 245 21.46 -14.33 -0.09
C LEU A 245 21.48 -15.59 0.79
N ALA A 246 21.10 -16.75 0.24
CA ALA A 246 21.14 -18.03 0.96
C ALA A 246 22.56 -18.49 1.33
N ARG A 247 23.60 -18.00 0.63
CA ARG A 247 25.02 -18.23 0.96
C ARG A 247 25.60 -17.13 1.86
N ALA A 248 24.75 -16.27 2.42
CA ALA A 248 25.12 -15.14 3.26
C ALA A 248 26.02 -14.11 2.53
N THR A 249 25.97 -14.12 1.20
CA THR A 249 26.66 -13.17 0.31
C THR A 249 25.67 -12.14 -0.21
N ASP A 250 26.13 -10.92 -0.43
CA ASP A 250 25.29 -9.87 -1.02
C ASP A 250 24.81 -10.30 -2.41
N SER A 251 23.58 -9.90 -2.76
CA SER A 251 23.11 -10.04 -4.13
C SER A 251 24.02 -9.25 -5.08
N ALA A 252 24.15 -9.73 -6.32
CA ALA A 252 24.81 -8.96 -7.37
C ALA A 252 24.19 -7.56 -7.50
N ALA A 253 24.99 -6.59 -7.95
CA ALA A 253 24.55 -5.21 -8.13
C ALA A 253 23.28 -5.16 -8.99
N LEU A 254 22.18 -4.67 -8.40
CA LEU A 254 20.90 -4.55 -9.09
C LEU A 254 20.89 -3.25 -9.91
N PRO A 255 20.47 -3.28 -11.19
CA PRO A 255 20.26 -2.04 -11.93
C PRO A 255 19.14 -1.22 -11.28
N PRO A 256 19.08 0.11 -11.45
CA PRO A 256 17.91 0.89 -11.02
C PRO A 256 16.61 0.34 -11.61
N LEU A 257 15.53 0.30 -10.81
CA LEU A 257 14.20 -0.04 -11.34
C LEU A 257 13.64 1.22 -11.99
N VAL A 258 13.39 1.15 -13.30
CA VAL A 258 12.83 2.26 -14.07
C VAL A 258 11.58 1.77 -14.76
N ARG A 259 10.41 2.20 -14.27
CA ARG A 259 9.13 1.95 -14.95
C ARG A 259 8.83 3.08 -15.92
N SER A 260 8.24 2.73 -17.04
CA SER A 260 7.85 3.68 -18.08
C SER A 260 6.62 3.18 -18.81
N LEU A 261 5.62 4.05 -18.95
CA LEU A 261 4.46 3.80 -19.79
C LEU A 261 4.80 3.71 -21.29
N GLY A 262 6.06 3.87 -21.71
CA GLY A 262 6.49 3.46 -23.05
C GLY A 262 6.53 1.94 -23.23
N GLN A 263 6.74 1.20 -22.14
CA GLN A 263 6.85 -0.26 -22.14
C GLN A 263 5.48 -0.89 -21.85
N GLN A 264 5.15 -1.96 -22.56
CA GLN A 264 3.82 -2.57 -22.47
C GLN A 264 3.50 -3.10 -21.06
N GLU A 265 4.44 -3.78 -20.41
CA GLU A 265 4.23 -4.33 -19.06
C GLU A 265 3.77 -3.26 -18.05
N TRP A 266 4.43 -2.09 -18.03
CA TRP A 266 4.09 -1.01 -17.11
C TRP A 266 2.83 -0.27 -17.52
N ARG A 267 2.52 -0.18 -18.83
CA ARG A 267 1.23 0.37 -19.28
C ARG A 267 0.07 -0.51 -18.88
N ASP A 268 0.16 -1.81 -19.12
CA ASP A 268 -0.95 -2.73 -18.90
C ASP A 268 -1.25 -2.82 -17.38
N GLU A 269 -0.21 -2.85 -16.54
CA GLU A 269 -0.32 -2.69 -15.08
C GLU A 269 -1.02 -1.37 -14.70
N TRP A 270 -0.53 -0.25 -15.22
CA TRP A 270 -1.07 1.08 -14.94
C TRP A 270 -2.53 1.23 -15.35
N TRP A 271 -2.88 0.72 -16.53
CA TRP A 271 -4.22 0.75 -17.07
C TRP A 271 -5.15 -0.17 -16.28
N LEU A 272 -4.69 -1.36 -15.86
CA LEU A 272 -5.48 -2.24 -15.00
C LEU A 272 -5.81 -1.55 -13.68
N ARG A 273 -4.81 -1.03 -12.95
CA ARG A 273 -5.02 -0.37 -11.64
C ARG A 273 -6.00 0.80 -11.69
N ASN A 274 -6.12 1.47 -12.84
CA ASN A 274 -7.01 2.62 -13.04
C ASN A 274 -8.32 2.29 -13.78
N GLY A 275 -8.50 1.05 -14.26
CA GLY A 275 -9.68 0.63 -15.03
C GLY A 275 -9.72 1.12 -16.48
N TRP A 276 -8.57 1.45 -17.05
CA TRP A 276 -8.38 1.97 -18.42
C TRP A 276 -7.94 0.89 -19.42
N ASN A 277 -7.87 -0.36 -18.99
CA ASN A 277 -7.38 -1.48 -19.80
C ASN A 277 -8.40 -1.99 -20.83
N ARG A 278 -9.63 -1.45 -20.86
CA ARG A 278 -10.71 -1.90 -21.74
C ARG A 278 -10.73 -1.12 -23.05
N THR A 279 -10.65 -1.83 -24.17
CA THR A 279 -10.70 -1.24 -25.51
C THR A 279 -11.99 -0.45 -25.71
N GLY A 280 -11.87 0.83 -26.06
CA GLY A 280 -13.01 1.71 -26.35
C GLY A 280 -13.80 2.17 -25.12
N ASP A 281 -13.32 1.88 -23.90
CA ASP A 281 -14.02 2.23 -22.67
C ASP A 281 -13.15 3.18 -21.82
N ALA A 282 -13.09 4.44 -22.25
CA ALA A 282 -12.43 5.51 -21.50
C ALA A 282 -13.37 6.08 -20.43
N PRO A 283 -12.85 6.62 -19.31
CA PRO A 283 -13.67 7.33 -18.34
C PRO A 283 -14.52 8.43 -19.01
N PRO A 284 -15.72 8.74 -18.48
CA PRO A 284 -16.60 9.74 -19.07
C PRO A 284 -15.88 11.08 -19.28
N ALA A 285 -16.00 11.63 -20.49
CA ALA A 285 -15.36 12.90 -20.83
C ALA A 285 -16.02 14.07 -20.08
N LEU A 286 -15.22 15.05 -19.69
CA LEU A 286 -15.68 16.39 -19.34
C LEU A 286 -15.55 17.26 -20.59
N ASP A 287 -16.65 17.46 -21.31
CA ASP A 287 -16.71 18.13 -22.61
C ASP A 287 -17.14 19.59 -22.51
N THR A 288 -17.26 20.12 -21.30
CA THR A 288 -17.63 21.51 -21.01
C THR A 288 -16.45 22.30 -20.46
N PRO A 289 -16.42 23.64 -20.65
CA PRO A 289 -15.33 24.48 -20.14
C PRO A 289 -15.16 24.44 -18.62
N ALA A 290 -16.24 24.14 -17.90
CA ALA A 290 -16.24 23.89 -16.46
C ALA A 290 -17.16 22.70 -16.18
N ALA A 291 -16.81 21.92 -15.16
CA ALA A 291 -17.62 20.84 -14.65
C ALA A 291 -17.52 20.78 -13.12
N SER A 292 -18.61 20.41 -12.48
CA SER A 292 -18.65 20.13 -11.05
C SER A 292 -18.85 18.63 -10.83
N VAL A 293 -18.14 18.07 -9.85
CA VAL A 293 -18.29 16.69 -9.41
C VAL A 293 -18.64 16.73 -7.93
N ARG A 294 -19.84 16.26 -7.58
CA ARG A 294 -20.26 16.07 -6.19
C ARG A 294 -20.25 14.57 -5.88
N LYS A 295 -19.52 14.15 -4.85
CA LYS A 295 -19.70 12.79 -4.30
C LYS A 295 -21.05 12.74 -3.59
N VAL A 296 -21.82 11.72 -3.92
CA VAL A 296 -23.13 11.44 -3.36
C VAL A 296 -22.92 10.39 -2.28
N GLU A 297 -23.07 10.79 -1.02
CA GLU A 297 -22.70 9.95 0.12
C GLU A 297 -23.75 8.86 0.33
N ILE A 298 -23.30 7.60 0.26
CA ILE A 298 -24.13 6.43 0.50
C ILE A 298 -23.94 6.03 1.96
N HIS A 299 -24.98 6.21 2.77
CA HIS A 299 -24.94 5.87 4.21
C HIS A 299 -25.55 4.50 4.53
N ASP A 300 -26.34 3.97 3.61
CA ASP A 300 -27.11 2.75 3.81
C ASP A 300 -26.83 1.76 2.69
N ALA A 301 -26.07 0.70 3.02
CA ALA A 301 -25.96 -0.47 2.17
C ALA A 301 -26.38 -1.72 2.94
N TRP A 302 -27.10 -2.62 2.27
CA TRP A 302 -27.72 -3.79 2.88
C TRP A 302 -27.38 -5.05 2.09
N ASP A 303 -26.80 -6.03 2.76
CA ASP A 303 -26.59 -7.39 2.26
C ASP A 303 -27.35 -8.37 3.13
N VAL A 304 -28.15 -9.22 2.50
CA VAL A 304 -29.18 -10.04 3.14
C VAL A 304 -30.16 -9.17 3.91
N LYS A 305 -29.89 -8.89 5.19
CA LYS A 305 -30.67 -8.00 6.08
C LYS A 305 -29.76 -7.24 7.05
N ARG A 306 -28.47 -7.17 6.74
CA ARG A 306 -27.44 -6.57 7.59
C ARG A 306 -26.98 -5.27 6.94
N TRP A 307 -26.96 -4.21 7.73
CA TRP A 307 -26.34 -2.96 7.35
C TRP A 307 -24.83 -3.15 7.20
N TRP A 308 -24.27 -2.66 6.10
CA TRP A 308 -22.88 -2.83 5.73
C TRP A 308 -22.30 -1.49 5.28
N TRP A 309 -21.39 -0.92 6.05
CA TRP A 309 -20.83 0.40 5.76
C TRP A 309 -19.52 0.35 4.96
N LYS A 310 -18.87 -0.82 4.90
CA LYS A 310 -17.59 -1.02 4.18
C LYS A 310 -17.81 -1.20 2.68
N GLY A 311 -16.88 -0.74 1.87
CA GLY A 311 -17.02 -0.70 0.41
C GLY A 311 -17.80 0.53 -0.09
N THR A 312 -18.04 1.52 0.78
CA THR A 312 -18.52 2.88 0.44
C THR A 312 -17.87 3.95 1.32
N ASP A 313 -16.84 3.59 2.08
CA ASP A 313 -16.20 4.41 3.12
C ASP A 313 -14.97 5.16 2.59
N GLY A 314 -14.56 4.89 1.35
CA GLY A 314 -13.39 5.48 0.70
C GLY A 314 -12.07 4.76 0.99
N ILE A 315 -12.06 3.66 1.74
CA ILE A 315 -10.84 2.90 2.05
C ILE A 315 -10.78 1.68 1.14
N ARG A 316 -9.75 1.57 0.31
CA ARG A 316 -9.71 0.57 -0.78
C ARG A 316 -9.76 -0.86 -0.24
N GLU A 317 -9.14 -1.13 0.90
CA GLU A 317 -8.99 -2.46 1.49
C GLU A 317 -10.16 -2.88 2.40
N THR A 318 -11.14 -2.00 2.66
CA THR A 318 -12.37 -2.32 3.40
C THR A 318 -13.49 -2.67 2.44
N THR A 319 -13.70 -3.97 2.24
CA THR A 319 -14.59 -4.48 1.21
C THR A 319 -16.00 -4.84 1.67
N TRP A 320 -16.95 -4.83 0.72
CA TRP A 320 -18.14 -5.67 0.75
C TRP A 320 -17.99 -6.88 -0.20
N PRO A 321 -18.35 -8.11 0.23
CA PRO A 321 -18.48 -8.47 1.63
C PRO A 321 -17.09 -8.42 2.29
N GLY A 322 -17.06 -8.47 3.62
CA GLY A 322 -15.86 -8.91 4.31
C GLY A 322 -15.66 -10.39 4.01
N VAL A 323 -14.42 -10.84 3.88
CA VAL A 323 -14.12 -12.26 3.66
C VAL A 323 -13.09 -12.74 4.67
N TYR A 324 -13.18 -14.02 5.01
CA TYR A 324 -12.30 -14.64 6.00
C TYR A 324 -11.77 -16.01 5.56
N ASN A 325 -11.23 -16.80 6.49
CA ASN A 325 -10.42 -17.99 6.21
C ASN A 325 -11.20 -19.20 5.63
N ARG A 326 -12.50 -19.04 5.40
CA ARG A 326 -13.40 -20.01 4.72
C ARG A 326 -13.93 -19.52 3.39
N SER A 327 -13.46 -18.37 2.93
CA SER A 327 -13.94 -17.77 1.70
C SER A 327 -13.59 -18.64 0.49
N ARG A 328 -14.47 -18.59 -0.52
CA ARG A 328 -14.31 -19.22 -1.82
C ARG A 328 -13.32 -18.50 -2.73
N LEU A 329 -12.86 -17.32 -2.33
CA LEU A 329 -11.83 -16.60 -3.07
C LEU A 329 -10.58 -17.48 -3.25
N PRO A 330 -9.88 -17.37 -4.39
CA PRO A 330 -8.65 -18.11 -4.63
C PRO A 330 -7.67 -17.98 -3.46
N GLY A 331 -7.15 -19.12 -2.98
CA GLY A 331 -6.16 -19.19 -1.90
C GLY A 331 -6.63 -18.81 -0.49
N ARG A 332 -7.88 -18.37 -0.29
CA ARG A 332 -8.39 -17.91 1.02
C ARG A 332 -8.85 -19.03 1.96
N ASN A 333 -9.23 -20.18 1.44
CA ASN A 333 -9.53 -21.35 2.27
C ASN A 333 -8.24 -21.81 2.97
N ASP A 334 -8.12 -21.48 4.26
CA ASP A 334 -6.88 -21.60 5.03
C ASP A 334 -6.87 -22.88 5.90
N TYR A 335 -5.72 -23.30 6.42
CA TYR A 335 -5.68 -24.32 7.49
C TYR A 335 -5.78 -23.69 8.88
N PHE A 336 -5.57 -22.38 9.01
CA PHE A 336 -5.90 -21.63 10.23
C PHE A 336 -7.38 -21.24 10.25
N GLN A 337 -8.21 -22.27 10.34
CA GLN A 337 -9.65 -22.12 10.41
C GLN A 337 -10.05 -21.48 11.74
N LEU A 338 -10.69 -20.32 11.67
CA LEU A 338 -11.26 -19.63 12.81
C LEU A 338 -12.80 -19.68 12.71
N PRO A 339 -13.53 -19.62 13.84
CA PRO A 339 -14.99 -19.67 13.83
C PRO A 339 -15.59 -18.57 12.95
N ASP A 340 -16.54 -18.96 12.11
CA ASP A 340 -17.25 -18.08 11.18
C ASP A 340 -18.41 -17.40 11.94
N SER A 341 -18.19 -16.15 12.39
CA SER A 341 -19.16 -15.43 13.21
C SER A 341 -20.07 -14.48 12.41
N ASP A 342 -19.92 -14.36 11.09
CA ASP A 342 -20.46 -13.19 10.35
C ASP A 342 -21.15 -13.50 9.01
N PHE A 343 -22.03 -14.52 8.97
CA PHE A 343 -22.88 -14.86 7.81
C PHE A 343 -22.13 -14.98 6.47
N TYR A 344 -20.80 -15.20 6.48
CA TYR A 344 -19.97 -15.14 5.27
C TYR A 344 -20.42 -16.14 4.21
N SER A 345 -20.93 -17.30 4.62
CA SER A 345 -21.45 -18.34 3.72
C SER A 345 -22.65 -17.93 2.86
N ILE A 346 -23.43 -16.93 3.28
CA ILE A 346 -24.63 -16.44 2.56
C ILE A 346 -24.51 -14.99 2.07
N SER A 347 -23.57 -14.22 2.64
CA SER A 347 -23.23 -12.84 2.24
C SER A 347 -22.49 -12.81 0.90
N GLY A 348 -22.38 -11.63 0.29
CA GLY A 348 -21.57 -11.43 -0.91
C GLY A 348 -22.24 -11.85 -2.22
N LYS A 349 -23.54 -12.17 -2.21
CA LYS A 349 -24.33 -12.43 -3.42
C LYS A 349 -24.86 -11.14 -4.02
N SER A 350 -25.41 -10.25 -3.20
CA SER A 350 -25.92 -8.96 -3.63
C SER A 350 -25.91 -7.94 -2.51
N VAL A 351 -25.67 -6.69 -2.83
CA VAL A 351 -25.78 -5.55 -1.91
C VAL A 351 -26.70 -4.51 -2.52
N THR A 352 -27.56 -3.93 -1.69
CA THR A 352 -28.46 -2.85 -2.08
C THR A 352 -28.07 -1.57 -1.36
N PHE A 353 -27.73 -0.56 -2.13
CA PHE A 353 -27.41 0.79 -1.68
C PHE A 353 -28.67 1.66 -1.74
N THR A 354 -29.02 2.30 -0.63
CA THR A 354 -30.06 3.33 -0.61
C THR A 354 -29.42 4.66 -0.92
N MET A 355 -29.83 5.25 -2.05
CA MET A 355 -29.28 6.52 -2.51
C MET A 355 -29.98 7.68 -1.79
N PRO A 356 -29.24 8.73 -1.38
CA PRO A 356 -29.82 9.93 -0.78
C PRO A 356 -30.73 10.69 -1.78
N ASP A 357 -31.63 11.53 -1.25
CA ASP A 357 -32.54 12.37 -2.06
C ASP A 357 -31.82 13.59 -2.70
N GLU A 358 -30.77 13.31 -3.46
CA GLU A 358 -30.02 14.28 -4.28
C GLU A 358 -29.71 13.66 -5.66
N PRO A 359 -29.43 14.48 -6.69
CA PRO A 359 -29.17 13.93 -8.02
C PRO A 359 -27.87 13.14 -8.05
N TRP A 360 -27.79 12.11 -8.89
CA TRP A 360 -26.59 11.33 -9.20
C TRP A 360 -26.65 10.82 -10.63
N ASN A 361 -25.50 10.70 -11.31
CA ASN A 361 -25.44 10.26 -12.70
C ASN A 361 -24.17 9.50 -13.09
N GLN A 362 -23.23 9.26 -12.18
CA GLN A 362 -22.08 8.39 -12.43
C GLN A 362 -21.88 7.44 -11.26
N LEU A 363 -21.70 6.17 -11.57
CA LEU A 363 -21.41 5.11 -10.63
C LEU A 363 -20.01 4.56 -10.94
N GLU A 364 -19.20 4.38 -9.91
CA GLU A 364 -17.88 3.75 -10.01
C GLU A 364 -17.78 2.58 -9.04
N ILE A 365 -17.08 1.52 -9.47
CA ILE A 365 -16.87 0.31 -8.67
C ILE A 365 -15.39 -0.05 -8.71
N ALA A 366 -14.75 -0.01 -7.55
CA ALA A 366 -13.41 -0.57 -7.31
C ALA A 366 -13.49 -1.97 -6.70
N GLY A 367 -12.50 -2.82 -6.97
CA GLY A 367 -12.43 -4.22 -6.52
C GLY A 367 -12.76 -5.23 -7.62
N ALA A 368 -12.51 -6.52 -7.35
CA ALA A 368 -12.65 -7.59 -8.34
C ALA A 368 -14.11 -7.98 -8.65
N ALA A 369 -15.09 -7.55 -7.84
CA ALA A 369 -16.51 -7.93 -7.96
C ALA A 369 -17.08 -7.64 -9.34
N TRP A 370 -17.66 -8.62 -10.03
CA TRP A 370 -18.24 -8.43 -11.36
C TRP A 370 -19.67 -9.00 -11.38
N GLY A 371 -20.50 -8.50 -12.29
CA GLY A 371 -21.92 -8.84 -12.31
C GLY A 371 -22.79 -7.67 -12.74
N THR A 372 -24.01 -7.60 -12.23
CA THR A 372 -25.02 -6.64 -12.74
C THR A 372 -25.37 -5.58 -11.72
N VAL A 373 -25.47 -4.32 -12.16
CA VAL A 373 -26.03 -3.23 -11.39
C VAL A 373 -27.46 -2.94 -11.87
N ARG A 374 -28.41 -2.91 -10.93
CA ARG A 374 -29.82 -2.63 -11.18
C ARG A 374 -30.32 -1.45 -10.35
N LEU A 375 -31.28 -0.72 -10.89
CA LEU A 375 -32.11 0.23 -10.17
C LEU A 375 -33.31 -0.51 -9.57
N GLY A 376 -33.50 -0.39 -8.27
CA GLY A 376 -34.49 -1.12 -7.48
C GLY A 376 -34.00 -2.47 -6.97
N ALA A 377 -34.77 -3.06 -6.05
CA ALA A 377 -34.44 -4.34 -5.41
C ALA A 377 -34.48 -5.51 -6.41
N PRO A 378 -33.66 -6.57 -6.19
CA PRO A 378 -33.54 -7.69 -7.12
C PRO A 378 -34.82 -8.51 -7.24
N GLU A 379 -35.62 -8.61 -6.18
CA GLU A 379 -36.88 -9.37 -6.14
C GLU A 379 -38.01 -8.71 -6.95
N GLY A 380 -37.84 -7.45 -7.38
CA GLY A 380 -38.87 -6.65 -8.06
C GLY A 380 -38.69 -6.49 -9.57
N GLY A 381 -37.72 -7.16 -10.20
CA GLY A 381 -37.46 -6.97 -11.64
C GLY A 381 -36.86 -5.58 -11.97
N GLY A 382 -35.98 -5.07 -11.11
CA GLY A 382 -35.32 -3.78 -11.26
C GLY A 382 -34.63 -3.59 -12.62
N GLN A 383 -34.60 -2.34 -13.10
CA GLN A 383 -34.01 -1.98 -14.40
C GLN A 383 -32.49 -2.19 -14.35
N VAL A 384 -31.94 -2.95 -15.30
CA VAL A 384 -30.48 -3.06 -15.46
C VAL A 384 -29.92 -1.71 -15.89
N LEU A 385 -29.00 -1.17 -15.10
CA LEU A 385 -28.24 0.03 -15.45
C LEU A 385 -27.04 -0.35 -16.33
N PHE A 386 -26.25 -1.34 -15.88
CA PHE A 386 -25.12 -1.88 -16.62
C PHE A 386 -24.65 -3.23 -16.07
N GLU A 387 -23.80 -3.90 -16.85
CA GLU A 387 -23.04 -5.08 -16.42
C GLU A 387 -21.57 -4.72 -16.27
N ARG A 388 -21.00 -5.04 -15.11
CA ARG A 388 -19.56 -4.89 -14.83
C ARG A 388 -18.84 -6.16 -15.29
N PRO A 389 -17.87 -6.07 -16.23
CA PRO A 389 -17.13 -7.23 -16.71
C PRO A 389 -16.13 -7.76 -15.67
N LYS A 390 -15.76 -9.04 -15.80
CA LYS A 390 -14.71 -9.68 -14.99
C LYS A 390 -13.33 -9.09 -15.32
N GLY A 391 -12.39 -9.19 -14.37
CA GLY A 391 -10.99 -8.82 -14.57
C GLY A 391 -10.72 -7.32 -14.55
N GLN A 392 -11.58 -6.56 -13.87
CA GLN A 392 -11.42 -5.11 -13.71
C GLN A 392 -11.13 -4.78 -12.25
N GLU A 393 -10.15 -3.90 -12.04
CA GLU A 393 -9.89 -3.31 -10.73
C GLU A 393 -10.80 -2.10 -10.50
N ARG A 394 -11.05 -1.28 -11.53
CA ARG A 394 -12.01 -0.17 -11.50
C ARG A 394 -12.91 -0.17 -12.72
N SER A 395 -14.14 0.30 -12.56
CA SER A 395 -15.09 0.53 -13.65
C SER A 395 -15.90 1.78 -13.35
N PHE A 396 -16.29 2.50 -14.40
CA PHE A 396 -17.08 3.72 -14.33
C PHE A 396 -18.26 3.61 -15.28
N HIS A 397 -19.38 4.23 -14.92
CA HIS A 397 -20.58 4.25 -15.75
C HIS A 397 -21.33 5.57 -15.57
N ARG A 398 -21.46 6.36 -16.63
CA ARG A 398 -22.26 7.59 -16.68
C ARG A 398 -23.65 7.28 -17.24
N LEU A 399 -24.68 7.63 -16.48
CA LEU A 399 -26.07 7.59 -16.95
C LEU A 399 -26.36 8.74 -17.92
N ALA A 400 -27.20 8.48 -18.91
CA ALA A 400 -27.64 9.48 -19.88
C ALA A 400 -28.46 10.62 -19.26
N ARG A 401 -29.13 10.36 -18.12
CA ARG A 401 -29.88 11.35 -17.35
C ARG A 401 -29.63 11.14 -15.85
N PRO A 402 -29.55 12.21 -15.05
CA PRO A 402 -29.47 12.07 -13.60
C PRO A 402 -30.71 11.40 -13.03
N LEU A 403 -30.48 10.55 -12.04
CA LEU A 403 -31.50 10.00 -11.16
C LEU A 403 -31.42 10.71 -9.80
N ARG A 404 -32.44 10.56 -8.96
CA ARG A 404 -32.50 11.13 -7.61
C ARG A 404 -33.07 10.09 -6.66
N GLY A 405 -32.47 9.92 -5.48
CA GLY A 405 -32.87 8.87 -4.54
C GLY A 405 -32.83 7.47 -5.17
N GLN A 406 -33.75 6.61 -4.72
CA GLN A 406 -33.94 5.20 -5.12
C GLN A 406 -32.95 4.23 -4.45
N SER A 407 -33.04 2.96 -4.85
CA SER A 407 -32.11 1.92 -4.43
C SER A 407 -31.35 1.40 -5.63
N VAL A 408 -30.06 1.11 -5.46
CA VAL A 408 -29.22 0.49 -6.48
C VAL A 408 -28.72 -0.83 -5.93
N THR A 409 -28.97 -1.93 -6.65
CA THR A 409 -28.51 -3.25 -6.25
C THR A 409 -27.41 -3.74 -7.17
N PHE A 410 -26.27 -4.11 -6.61
CA PHE A 410 -25.25 -4.88 -7.29
C PHE A 410 -25.45 -6.37 -6.98
N THR A 411 -25.44 -7.22 -8.02
CA THR A 411 -25.49 -8.68 -7.88
C THR A 411 -24.20 -9.28 -8.42
N ASN A 412 -23.45 -9.94 -7.53
CA ASN A 412 -22.23 -10.66 -7.87
C ASN A 412 -22.57 -11.84 -8.77
N ALA A 413 -21.83 -11.97 -9.86
CA ALA A 413 -21.86 -13.19 -10.65
C ALA A 413 -21.09 -14.33 -9.94
N GLU A 414 -20.09 -13.99 -9.14
CA GLU A 414 -19.31 -14.90 -8.31
C GLU A 414 -19.38 -14.44 -6.85
N GLN A 415 -20.12 -15.18 -6.02
CA GLN A 415 -20.37 -14.83 -4.62
C GLN A 415 -19.04 -14.62 -3.87
N GLU A 416 -19.01 -13.66 -2.96
CA GLU A 416 -17.86 -13.25 -2.14
C GLU A 416 -16.78 -12.44 -2.88
N THR A 417 -16.87 -12.29 -4.20
CA THR A 417 -15.94 -11.40 -4.92
C THR A 417 -16.16 -9.96 -4.45
N PRO A 418 -15.13 -9.27 -3.93
CA PRO A 418 -15.34 -8.05 -3.19
C PRO A 418 -15.41 -6.78 -4.05
N ILE A 419 -16.27 -5.86 -3.62
CA ILE A 419 -16.25 -4.44 -3.94
C ILE A 419 -15.41 -3.75 -2.86
N GLY A 420 -14.36 -3.03 -3.26
CA GLY A 420 -13.55 -2.17 -2.38
C GLY A 420 -14.11 -0.75 -2.26
N GLU A 421 -14.83 -0.26 -3.27
CA GLU A 421 -15.58 0.99 -3.18
C GLU A 421 -16.70 0.96 -4.23
N PHE A 422 -17.94 1.28 -3.82
CA PHE A 422 -19.06 1.62 -4.68
C PHE A 422 -19.34 3.10 -4.48
N ALA A 423 -18.96 3.92 -5.45
CA ALA A 423 -19.09 5.36 -5.37
C ALA A 423 -20.15 5.88 -6.33
N ALA A 424 -20.89 6.89 -5.88
CA ALA A 424 -21.83 7.63 -6.71
C ALA A 424 -21.43 9.10 -6.79
N TYR A 425 -21.56 9.66 -7.98
CA TYR A 425 -21.25 11.05 -8.27
C TYR A 425 -22.38 11.72 -9.03
N TYR A 426 -22.58 13.00 -8.75
CA TYR A 426 -23.28 13.90 -9.63
C TYR A 426 -22.29 14.77 -10.36
N VAL A 427 -22.21 14.62 -11.68
CA VAL A 427 -21.39 15.49 -12.52
C VAL A 427 -22.28 16.33 -13.39
N SER A 428 -22.00 17.62 -13.41
CA SER A 428 -22.74 18.59 -14.19
C SER A 428 -21.80 19.60 -14.84
N ALA A 429 -22.30 20.34 -15.82
CA ALA A 429 -21.59 21.45 -16.44
C ALA A 429 -21.57 22.73 -15.58
N ALA A 430 -21.92 22.64 -14.29
CA ALA A 430 -21.96 23.80 -13.43
C ALA A 430 -20.53 24.29 -13.11
N PRO A 431 -20.30 25.61 -13.12
CA PRO A 431 -19.03 26.18 -12.67
C PRO A 431 -18.88 26.09 -11.15
N GLU A 432 -17.73 26.53 -10.65
CA GLU A 432 -17.53 26.78 -9.22
C GLU A 432 -18.59 27.77 -8.69
N PRO A 433 -19.13 27.57 -7.47
CA PRO A 433 -20.07 28.50 -6.86
C PRO A 433 -19.55 29.95 -6.79
N GLU A 434 -20.46 30.91 -7.02
CA GLU A 434 -20.20 32.34 -6.89
C GLU A 434 -20.53 32.86 -5.48
N GLY A 435 -19.94 33.99 -5.10
CA GLY A 435 -20.26 34.68 -3.83
C GLY A 435 -19.74 34.03 -2.55
N ILE A 436 -18.94 32.97 -2.65
CA ILE A 436 -18.31 32.28 -1.51
C ILE A 436 -16.85 32.72 -1.38
N GLY A 437 -16.33 32.81 -0.15
CA GLY A 437 -14.91 33.08 0.11
C GLY A 437 -14.01 31.96 -0.43
N LYS A 438 -12.89 32.32 -1.08
CA LYS A 438 -11.98 31.38 -1.74
C LYS A 438 -10.54 31.59 -1.31
N LEU A 439 -9.80 30.50 -1.14
CA LEU A 439 -8.34 30.52 -1.05
C LEU A 439 -7.77 30.10 -2.39
N ALA A 440 -7.09 31.03 -3.08
CA ALA A 440 -6.50 30.76 -4.39
C ALA A 440 -5.02 30.36 -4.25
N TYR A 441 -4.62 29.35 -5.01
CA TYR A 441 -3.25 28.82 -5.03
C TYR A 441 -2.75 28.62 -6.46
N ARG A 442 -1.44 28.71 -6.66
CA ARG A 442 -0.73 28.25 -7.85
C ARG A 442 0.07 27.01 -7.49
N LEU A 443 -0.11 25.93 -8.25
CA LEU A 443 0.66 24.71 -8.05
C LEU A 443 2.08 24.92 -8.58
N SER A 444 3.07 24.66 -7.72
CA SER A 444 4.47 24.81 -8.08
C SER A 444 5.23 23.51 -7.85
N ALA A 445 5.98 23.09 -8.88
CA ALA A 445 6.97 22.02 -8.76
C ALA A 445 8.28 22.50 -8.13
N SER A 446 8.54 23.81 -8.12
CA SER A 446 9.77 24.42 -7.59
C SER A 446 9.62 24.99 -6.18
N ALA A 447 8.44 24.89 -5.56
CA ALA A 447 8.29 25.25 -4.15
C ALA A 447 8.81 24.11 -3.27
N GLU A 448 9.60 24.44 -2.24
CA GLU A 448 9.93 23.43 -1.24
C GLU A 448 8.67 23.03 -0.47
N PRO A 449 8.37 21.73 -0.33
CA PRO A 449 7.39 21.26 0.62
C PRO A 449 8.03 21.31 2.03
N SER A 450 8.39 22.50 2.49
CA SER A 450 9.01 22.76 3.79
C SER A 450 7.97 23.35 4.73
N GLY A 451 7.94 22.88 5.97
CA GLY A 451 7.02 23.38 7.00
C GLY A 451 6.26 22.24 7.73
N PRO A 452 5.85 22.45 8.99
CA PRO A 452 5.24 21.40 9.82
C PRO A 452 3.97 20.78 9.23
N SER A 453 3.15 21.59 8.53
CA SER A 453 1.84 21.19 8.00
C SER A 453 1.91 20.17 6.86
N VAL A 454 3.04 20.05 6.17
CA VAL A 454 3.23 19.11 5.05
C VAL A 454 4.12 17.92 5.37
N GLN A 455 4.75 17.87 6.54
CA GLN A 455 5.66 16.77 6.91
C GLN A 455 4.97 15.42 6.98
N ALA A 456 3.80 15.34 7.63
CA ALA A 456 3.05 14.09 7.74
C ALA A 456 2.59 13.56 6.35
N PRO A 457 1.99 14.38 5.46
CA PRO A 457 1.71 13.97 4.08
C PRO A 457 2.96 13.52 3.30
N LEU A 458 4.09 14.22 3.43
CA LEU A 458 5.33 13.82 2.77
C LEU A 458 5.85 12.46 3.27
N ALA A 459 5.83 12.24 4.58
CA ALA A 459 6.21 10.97 5.18
C ALA A 459 5.29 9.84 4.71
N PHE A 460 3.98 10.09 4.65
CA PHE A 460 3.01 9.15 4.09
C PHE A 460 3.32 8.80 2.63
N ILE A 461 3.53 9.80 1.75
CA ILE A 461 3.84 9.57 0.33
C ILE A 461 5.13 8.75 0.18
N LYS A 462 6.19 9.12 0.91
CA LYS A 462 7.47 8.41 0.92
C LYS A 462 7.32 6.96 1.42
N GLY A 463 6.48 6.75 2.42
CA GLY A 463 6.24 5.44 3.02
C GLY A 463 5.36 4.51 2.18
N ARG A 464 4.34 5.05 1.50
CA ARG A 464 3.32 4.28 0.77
C ARG A 464 3.67 3.95 -0.67
N HIS A 465 4.36 4.87 -1.36
CA HIS A 465 4.57 4.77 -2.82
C HIS A 465 6.03 4.44 -3.15
N PRO A 466 6.33 3.67 -4.21
CA PRO A 466 7.69 3.56 -4.74
C PRO A 466 8.19 4.89 -5.31
N ALA A 467 9.50 5.04 -5.50
CA ALA A 467 10.13 6.33 -5.82
C ALA A 467 9.56 7.03 -7.07
N ASP A 468 9.18 6.27 -8.09
CA ASP A 468 8.61 6.74 -9.36
C ASP A 468 7.11 7.10 -9.28
N GLU A 469 6.50 7.03 -8.10
CA GLU A 469 5.12 7.44 -7.81
C GLU A 469 5.02 8.57 -6.77
N ARG A 470 6.13 9.26 -6.47
CA ARG A 470 6.22 10.28 -5.39
C ARG A 470 6.25 11.73 -5.86
N ALA A 471 6.02 11.99 -7.14
CA ALA A 471 6.05 13.34 -7.67
C ALA A 471 5.06 14.23 -6.89
N THR A 472 5.54 15.38 -6.43
CA THR A 472 4.79 16.31 -5.58
C THR A 472 4.76 17.72 -6.17
N LEU A 473 3.61 18.37 -6.04
CA LEU A 473 3.42 19.81 -6.24
C LEU A 473 2.95 20.43 -4.91
N VAL A 474 3.38 21.67 -4.65
CA VAL A 474 2.91 22.44 -3.49
C VAL A 474 2.01 23.56 -3.96
N ALA A 475 0.88 23.75 -3.29
CA ALA A 475 -0.08 24.80 -3.59
C ALA A 475 0.34 26.13 -2.96
N VAL A 476 1.05 26.98 -3.71
CA VAL A 476 1.56 28.29 -3.25
C VAL A 476 0.45 29.35 -3.29
N PRO A 477 0.26 30.20 -2.26
CA PRO A 477 -0.79 31.22 -2.26
C PRO A 477 -0.68 32.14 -3.48
N ALA A 478 -1.79 32.43 -4.14
CA ALA A 478 -1.80 33.40 -5.23
C ALA A 478 -1.57 34.83 -4.69
N GLY A 479 -0.88 35.68 -5.48
CA GLY A 479 -0.67 37.08 -5.14
C GLY A 479 0.58 37.35 -4.28
N PRO A 480 0.62 38.46 -3.52
CA PRO A 480 1.84 38.93 -2.83
C PRO A 480 2.43 37.94 -1.82
N LEU A 481 1.60 37.05 -1.26
CA LEU A 481 2.02 36.03 -0.30
C LEU A 481 2.85 34.90 -0.95
N ALA A 482 2.86 34.79 -2.28
CA ALA A 482 3.72 33.84 -2.99
C ALA A 482 5.21 34.07 -2.70
N ALA A 483 5.62 35.32 -2.45
CA ALA A 483 7.01 35.68 -2.15
C ALA A 483 7.50 35.14 -0.79
N ALA A 484 6.60 34.71 0.09
CA ALA A 484 6.95 34.13 1.37
C ALA A 484 7.28 32.63 1.29
N VAL A 485 7.05 31.99 0.14
CA VAL A 485 7.31 30.56 -0.05
C VAL A 485 8.72 30.37 -0.61
N PRO A 486 9.61 29.63 0.08
CA PRO A 486 10.93 29.33 -0.43
C PRO A 486 10.86 28.55 -1.75
N ALA A 487 11.62 29.03 -2.74
CA ALA A 487 11.84 28.28 -3.97
C ALA A 487 13.02 27.31 -3.77
N ALA A 488 12.82 26.04 -4.11
CA ALA A 488 13.90 25.09 -4.32
C ALA A 488 14.17 24.88 -5.81
N PRO A 489 15.42 24.65 -6.18
CA PRO A 489 15.73 23.95 -7.41
C PRO A 489 15.25 22.50 -7.28
N LYS A 490 14.01 22.22 -7.68
CA LYS A 490 13.52 20.85 -7.81
C LYS A 490 13.66 20.39 -9.25
N LYS A 491 14.40 19.30 -9.46
CA LYS A 491 14.46 18.62 -10.75
C LYS A 491 13.11 17.92 -10.95
N ALA A 492 12.56 17.96 -12.17
CA ALA A 492 11.39 17.18 -12.51
C ALA A 492 11.64 15.71 -12.12
N GLU A 493 10.80 15.17 -11.24
CA GLU A 493 10.89 13.77 -10.84
C GLU A 493 10.46 12.92 -12.03
N ALA A 494 11.37 12.08 -12.53
CA ALA A 494 11.04 11.10 -13.55
C ALA A 494 10.25 9.97 -12.90
N GLY A 495 9.16 9.53 -13.54
CA GLY A 495 8.33 8.46 -13.01
C GLY A 495 7.03 8.24 -13.77
N LEU A 496 6.10 7.56 -13.10
CA LEU A 496 4.73 7.35 -13.58
C LEU A 496 3.92 8.65 -13.48
N PRO A 497 2.84 8.83 -14.27
CA PRO A 497 2.07 10.07 -14.33
C PRO A 497 1.09 10.19 -13.16
N ILE A 498 1.60 10.16 -11.94
CA ILE A 498 0.90 10.49 -10.70
C ILE A 498 1.55 11.72 -10.07
N VAL A 499 0.73 12.62 -9.54
CA VAL A 499 1.21 13.81 -8.84
C VAL A 499 0.40 14.00 -7.57
N HIS A 500 1.10 14.10 -6.45
CA HIS A 500 0.54 14.43 -5.15
C HIS A 500 0.53 15.95 -4.97
N VAL A 501 -0.64 16.54 -4.79
CA VAL A 501 -0.79 17.98 -4.55
C VAL A 501 -0.89 18.22 -3.04
N LEU A 502 0.13 18.87 -2.49
CA LEU A 502 0.20 19.25 -1.08
C LEU A 502 -0.35 20.66 -0.92
N ILE A 503 -1.42 20.80 -0.13
CA ILE A 503 -2.03 22.09 0.22
C ILE A 503 -1.75 22.36 1.70
N PRO A 504 -0.80 23.25 2.03
CA PRO A 504 -0.50 23.56 3.42
C PRO A 504 -1.66 24.24 4.13
N SER A 505 -1.90 23.89 5.40
CA SER A 505 -2.85 24.59 6.27
C SER A 505 -2.44 26.04 6.52
N ASP A 506 -1.13 26.27 6.68
CA ASP A 506 -0.48 27.58 6.70
C ASP A 506 0.97 27.41 6.20
N PHE A 507 1.46 28.44 5.50
CA PHE A 507 2.86 28.59 5.09
C PHE A 507 3.73 29.24 6.16
N ARG A 508 3.10 29.79 7.20
CA ARG A 508 3.74 30.45 8.35
C ARG A 508 3.54 29.70 9.66
N ASP A 509 2.98 28.49 9.60
CA ASP A 509 2.91 27.62 10.77
C ASP A 509 4.32 27.39 11.28
N ALA A 510 4.57 27.87 12.49
CA ALA A 510 5.81 27.68 13.20
C ALA A 510 5.69 26.48 14.13
N ASP A 511 6.82 25.91 14.54
CA ASP A 511 6.88 24.74 15.42
C ASP A 511 6.04 24.91 16.70
N ALA A 512 5.69 23.79 17.34
CA ALA A 512 4.98 23.80 18.62
C ALA A 512 5.66 24.75 19.62
N GLY A 513 4.94 25.77 20.08
CA GLY A 513 5.44 26.79 21.02
C GLY A 513 5.90 28.11 20.38
N ALA A 514 5.94 28.21 19.06
CA ALA A 514 6.23 29.46 18.37
C ALA A 514 5.02 30.40 18.30
N ARG A 515 5.30 31.70 18.17
CA ARG A 515 4.25 32.73 18.07
C ARG A 515 3.52 32.57 16.73
N ARG A 516 2.21 32.28 16.77
CA ARG A 516 1.39 32.15 15.55
C ARG A 516 1.46 33.42 14.69
N ALA A 517 1.49 33.20 13.38
CA ALA A 517 1.16 34.17 12.33
C ALA A 517 0.01 35.12 12.74
N MET A 518 0.23 36.43 12.92
CA MET A 518 -0.91 37.37 13.12
C MET A 518 -1.83 37.46 11.88
N PHE A 519 -1.31 37.06 10.73
CA PHE A 519 -2.07 36.84 9.51
C PHE A 519 -1.75 35.40 9.07
N THR A 520 -2.70 34.70 8.43
CA THR A 520 -2.51 33.35 7.87
C THR A 520 -3.27 33.25 6.54
N HIS A 521 -2.75 32.55 5.53
CA HIS A 521 -3.50 32.28 4.29
C HIS A 521 -4.26 30.97 4.46
N SER A 522 -5.26 30.99 5.33
CA SER A 522 -5.98 29.81 5.79
C SER A 522 -7.42 30.14 6.13
N TRP A 523 -8.22 29.10 6.37
CA TRP A 523 -9.60 29.23 6.85
C TRP A 523 -9.71 29.80 8.27
N ALA A 524 -8.63 29.89 9.04
CA ALA A 524 -8.67 30.33 10.44
C ALA A 524 -9.23 31.75 10.64
N ASN A 525 -9.12 32.62 9.62
CA ASN A 525 -9.57 34.01 9.66
C ASN A 525 -10.58 34.37 8.56
N LEU A 526 -11.16 33.37 7.89
CA LEU A 526 -12.16 33.56 6.84
C LEU A 526 -13.53 33.06 7.30
N PRO A 527 -14.63 33.77 6.98
CA PRO A 527 -15.97 33.26 7.21
C PRO A 527 -16.22 32.08 6.25
N GLY A 528 -16.13 30.84 6.74
CA GLY A 528 -16.37 29.64 5.96
C GLY A 528 -15.54 28.43 6.39
N GLY A 529 -15.53 27.40 5.56
CA GLY A 529 -14.72 26.20 5.72
C GLY A 529 -14.45 25.55 4.36
N LEU A 530 -13.55 24.55 4.35
CA LEU A 530 -13.26 23.78 3.14
C LEU A 530 -14.44 22.83 2.83
N ASP A 531 -15.32 23.24 1.92
CA ASP A 531 -16.49 22.46 1.46
C ASP A 531 -16.39 22.09 -0.04
N GLY A 532 -15.22 22.29 -0.65
CA GLY A 532 -14.97 21.98 -2.05
C GLY A 532 -13.60 22.44 -2.52
N ILE A 533 -13.18 21.92 -3.67
CA ILE A 533 -11.93 22.28 -4.35
C ILE A 533 -12.23 22.55 -5.81
N ALA A 534 -11.82 23.72 -6.31
CA ALA A 534 -11.78 24.02 -7.74
C ALA A 534 -10.38 23.69 -8.28
N LEU A 535 -10.34 22.97 -9.39
CA LEU A 535 -9.09 22.60 -10.09
C LEU A 535 -9.09 23.25 -11.47
N ASP A 536 -8.28 24.29 -11.63
CA ASP A 536 -8.03 24.90 -12.93
C ASP A 536 -6.95 24.09 -13.67
N LEU A 537 -7.38 23.32 -14.66
CA LEU A 537 -6.47 22.53 -15.50
C LEU A 537 -6.12 23.35 -16.75
N PRO A 538 -4.84 23.69 -16.98
CA PRO A 538 -4.44 24.27 -18.25
C PRO A 538 -4.61 23.25 -19.38
N ALA A 539 -4.61 23.72 -20.62
CA ALA A 539 -4.51 22.86 -21.80
C ALA A 539 -3.36 21.86 -21.60
N LEU A 540 -3.69 20.57 -21.57
CA LEU A 540 -2.71 19.54 -21.25
C LEU A 540 -1.90 19.19 -22.49
N ALA A 541 -0.60 19.47 -22.45
CA ALA A 541 0.36 19.09 -23.49
C ALA A 541 0.70 17.58 -23.40
N VAL A 542 -0.30 16.74 -23.58
CA VAL A 542 -0.19 15.27 -23.53
C VAL A 542 -0.76 14.65 -24.80
N ASN A 543 -0.27 13.47 -25.17
CA ASN A 543 -0.88 12.70 -26.25
C ASN A 543 -2.13 11.99 -25.74
N PRO A 544 -3.23 11.93 -26.53
CA PRO A 544 -4.36 11.11 -26.17
C PRO A 544 -3.94 9.63 -26.10
N THR A 545 -4.50 8.90 -25.15
CA THR A 545 -4.21 7.47 -24.95
C THR A 545 -5.41 6.59 -25.26
N HIS A 546 -6.62 7.17 -25.27
CA HIS A 546 -7.87 6.47 -25.50
C HIS A 546 -8.68 7.21 -26.57
N VAL A 547 -8.38 6.92 -27.84
CA VAL A 547 -8.95 7.62 -29.00
C VAL A 547 -8.56 9.11 -28.97
N GLU A 548 -9.50 10.02 -28.72
CA GLU A 548 -9.25 11.47 -28.61
C GLU A 548 -9.08 11.92 -27.15
N LEU A 549 -9.12 11.00 -26.20
CA LEU A 549 -9.22 11.29 -24.78
C LEU A 549 -7.93 10.94 -24.02
N PHE A 550 -7.69 11.70 -22.96
CA PHE A 550 -6.71 11.46 -21.93
C PHE A 550 -7.42 11.23 -20.59
N PRO A 551 -7.43 9.99 -20.07
CA PRO A 551 -8.00 9.67 -18.77
C PRO A 551 -7.26 10.35 -17.62
N LEU A 552 -8.02 10.79 -16.63
CA LEU A 552 -7.57 11.30 -15.34
C LEU A 552 -8.28 10.56 -14.22
N ARG A 553 -7.55 10.34 -13.13
CA ARG A 553 -8.10 9.91 -11.85
C ARG A 553 -7.78 10.98 -10.82
N ILE A 554 -8.81 11.51 -10.17
CA ILE A 554 -8.67 12.59 -9.20
C ILE A 554 -9.04 12.04 -7.83
N GLN A 555 -8.09 12.09 -6.90
CA GLN A 555 -8.27 11.65 -5.52
C GLN A 555 -8.19 12.82 -4.56
N LEU A 556 -9.19 12.92 -3.68
CA LEU A 556 -9.15 13.79 -2.51
C LEU A 556 -8.97 12.92 -1.28
N LYS A 557 -7.83 13.05 -0.62
CA LYS A 557 -7.51 12.30 0.60
C LYS A 557 -8.16 12.94 1.82
N ASP A 558 -8.59 12.12 2.76
CA ASP A 558 -8.95 12.58 4.10
C ASP A 558 -7.67 13.12 4.78
N PRO A 559 -7.66 14.39 5.25
CA PRO A 559 -6.48 14.98 5.85
C PRO A 559 -6.09 14.35 7.21
N ILE A 560 -7.02 13.65 7.86
CA ILE A 560 -6.79 12.94 9.13
C ILE A 560 -6.38 11.49 8.85
N TRP A 561 -6.91 10.88 7.78
CA TRP A 561 -6.65 9.49 7.42
C TRP A 561 -6.29 9.35 5.93
N PRO A 562 -5.03 9.59 5.51
CA PRO A 562 -4.66 9.65 4.08
C PRO A 562 -4.90 8.38 3.26
N LEU A 563 -5.18 7.25 3.91
CA LEU A 563 -5.59 6.00 3.25
C LEU A 563 -7.04 6.03 2.76
N ARG A 564 -7.85 6.94 3.30
CA ARG A 564 -9.24 7.14 2.93
C ARG A 564 -9.34 8.20 1.85
N ASN A 565 -9.99 7.84 0.74
CA ASN A 565 -10.40 8.78 -0.29
C ASN A 565 -11.77 9.35 0.06
N MET A 566 -11.83 10.64 0.35
CA MET A 566 -13.10 11.36 0.38
C MET A 566 -13.72 11.42 -1.01
N LEU A 567 -12.91 11.44 -2.07
CA LEU A 567 -13.36 11.38 -3.47
C LEU A 567 -12.30 10.64 -4.31
N ASP A 568 -12.72 9.80 -5.25
CA ASP A 568 -11.84 9.05 -6.17
C ASP A 568 -12.55 8.84 -7.51
N VAL A 569 -12.61 9.90 -8.32
CA VAL A 569 -13.39 9.93 -9.56
C VAL A 569 -12.52 9.71 -10.79
N SER A 570 -13.07 9.00 -11.77
CA SER A 570 -12.50 8.81 -13.09
C SER A 570 -13.19 9.72 -14.10
N VAL A 571 -12.40 10.52 -14.82
CA VAL A 571 -12.89 11.38 -15.91
C VAL A 571 -11.88 11.37 -17.05
N SER A 572 -12.29 11.85 -18.22
CA SER A 572 -11.34 12.07 -19.32
C SER A 572 -11.42 13.50 -19.84
N LEU A 573 -10.31 14.00 -20.35
CA LEU A 573 -10.23 15.29 -21.04
C LEU A 573 -9.81 15.09 -22.49
N LYS A 574 -10.15 16.04 -23.35
CA LYS A 574 -9.51 16.17 -24.67
C LYS A 574 -8.17 16.90 -24.47
N PRO A 575 -7.03 16.34 -24.92
CA PRO A 575 -5.77 17.06 -24.90
C PRO A 575 -5.76 18.28 -25.83
N GLY A 576 -4.86 19.22 -25.55
CA GLY A 576 -4.86 20.57 -26.17
C GLY A 576 -5.79 21.52 -25.43
#